data_AF-A0A0K9XGY2-F1
#
_entry.id   AF-A0A0K9XGY2-F1
#
_cell.length_a   1.000
_cell.length_b   1.000
_cell.length_c   1.000
_cell.angle_alpha   90.00
_cell.angle_beta   90.00
_cell.angle_gamma   90.00
#
_symmetry.space_group_name_H-M   'P 1'
#
loop_
_entity.id
_entity.type
_entity.pdbx_description
1 polymer ?
#
loop_
_entity_poly.entity_id
_entity_poly.type
_entity_poly.pdbx_seq_one_letter_code
_entity_poly.pdbx_strand_id
1 'polypeptide(L)'
;MLVGYVTVLLGAVPDRGFPLKSELPWFLAATAVCGLFWILASVLVRMQRRARLRRKTWRRRYEPWPEPPRSRALCWVLGFGIALTSAAALTQGVGPDGAEGKWLSEVSRAGGHTRELRVAKVVGQPETTGARTDDVEEFSSTIVVTVPFDSGPRQVTVEGVRTQGELAQGRTIELLYAPSRPDLGVRPPVDKDISSTVGRLIALPLIWILTLTAGLSTAVAMHRREAAVAQTRRFEPWVHLPAALLLVCGALLVVPLLTGFPDTGTGWSLAIGSALTPWLALAWVARTG
;
A
#
# COMPACT_ATOMS: atom_id res chain seq x y z
N MET A 1 3.25 -17.65 2.80
CA MET A 1 2.83 -17.06 4.10
C MET A 1 3.93 -16.18 4.68
N LEU A 2 5.15 -16.68 4.91
CA LEU A 2 6.28 -15.87 5.43
C LEU A 2 6.62 -14.63 4.57
N VAL A 3 6.54 -14.72 3.24
CA VAL A 3 6.86 -13.59 2.34
C VAL A 3 5.86 -12.43 2.47
N GLY A 4 4.58 -12.71 2.72
CA GLY A 4 3.56 -11.66 2.91
C GLY A 4 3.68 -10.93 4.26
N TYR A 5 4.21 -11.61 5.29
CA TYR A 5 4.51 -10.99 6.58
C TYR A 5 5.69 -10.03 6.50
N VAL A 6 6.68 -10.33 5.65
CA VAL A 6 7.83 -9.45 5.41
C VAL A 6 7.39 -8.15 4.75
N THR A 7 6.43 -8.18 3.83
CA THR A 7 5.89 -6.97 3.18
C THR A 7 5.13 -6.07 4.17
N VAL A 8 4.37 -6.65 5.10
CA VAL A 8 3.63 -5.91 6.14
C VAL A 8 4.60 -5.34 7.19
N LEU A 9 5.61 -6.09 7.60
CA LEU A 9 6.63 -5.62 8.55
C LEU A 9 7.52 -4.53 7.96
N LEU A 10 7.85 -4.61 6.67
CA LEU A 10 8.60 -3.56 5.97
C LEU A 10 7.79 -2.27 5.79
N GLY A 11 6.46 -2.35 5.71
CA GLY A 11 5.57 -1.18 5.68
C GLY A 11 5.34 -0.52 7.05
N ALA A 12 5.72 -1.18 8.16
CA ALA A 12 5.43 -0.73 9.52
C ALA A 12 6.62 -0.03 10.22
N VAL A 13 7.80 0.06 9.59
CA VAL A 13 8.98 0.73 10.16
C VAL A 13 9.00 2.19 9.70
N PRO A 14 8.76 3.19 10.57
CA PRO A 14 8.58 4.59 10.16
C PRO A 14 9.87 5.29 9.70
N ASP A 15 11.05 4.75 10.05
CA ASP A 15 12.31 5.52 10.05
C ASP A 15 13.41 5.05 9.09
N ARG A 16 13.15 4.05 8.24
CA ARG A 16 14.09 3.69 7.18
C ARG A 16 13.41 3.89 5.85
N GLY A 17 13.94 4.82 5.05
CA GLY A 17 13.43 5.23 3.75
C GLY A 17 12.63 4.11 3.10
N PHE A 18 11.32 4.34 2.97
CA PHE A 18 10.36 3.38 2.45
C PHE A 18 11.00 2.62 1.28
N PRO A 19 10.93 1.27 1.24
CA PRO A 19 11.38 0.55 0.05
C PRO A 19 10.73 1.23 -1.15
N LEU A 20 11.55 1.67 -2.11
CA LEU A 20 11.03 2.40 -3.27
C LEU A 20 9.84 1.61 -3.82
N LYS A 21 8.74 2.29 -4.18
CA LYS A 21 7.55 1.67 -4.83
C LYS A 21 7.94 0.71 -5.99
N SER A 22 9.16 0.82 -6.53
CA SER A 22 9.76 -0.11 -7.51
C SER A 22 10.02 -1.54 -7.04
N GLU A 23 10.21 -1.80 -5.74
CA GLU A 23 10.47 -3.17 -5.21
C GLU A 23 9.16 -3.93 -4.91
N LEU A 24 8.08 -3.21 -4.58
CA LEU A 24 6.75 -3.79 -4.34
C LEU A 24 6.19 -4.70 -5.46
N PRO A 25 6.32 -4.37 -6.78
CA PRO A 25 5.81 -5.24 -7.83
C PRO A 25 6.49 -6.61 -7.86
N TRP A 26 7.77 -6.70 -7.47
CA TRP A 26 8.47 -7.98 -7.41
C TRP A 26 7.92 -8.88 -6.30
N PHE A 27 7.66 -8.32 -5.12
CA PHE A 27 7.02 -9.05 -4.02
C PHE A 27 5.61 -9.52 -4.39
N LEU A 28 4.83 -8.68 -5.07
CA LEU A 28 3.51 -9.05 -5.55
C LEU A 28 3.54 -10.16 -6.58
N ALA A 29 4.44 -10.06 -7.57
CA ALA A 29 4.68 -11.12 -8.54
C ALA A 29 5.07 -12.43 -7.86
N ALA A 30 5.98 -12.39 -6.87
CA ALA A 30 6.37 -13.56 -6.10
C ALA A 30 5.19 -14.18 -5.32
N THR A 31 4.35 -13.37 -4.68
CA THR A 31 3.13 -13.87 -4.01
C THR A 31 2.11 -14.43 -4.98
N ALA A 32 1.94 -13.83 -6.16
CA ALA A 32 1.05 -14.31 -7.20
C ALA A 32 1.51 -15.67 -7.74
N VAL A 33 2.80 -15.82 -8.04
CA VAL A 33 3.41 -17.09 -8.47
C VAL A 33 3.27 -18.17 -7.40
N CYS A 34 3.54 -17.85 -6.14
CA CYS A 34 3.31 -18.79 -5.03
C CYS A 34 1.85 -19.21 -4.91
N GLY A 35 0.91 -18.25 -5.04
CA GLY A 35 -0.52 -18.52 -5.03
C GLY A 35 -0.97 -19.43 -6.17
N LEU A 36 -0.50 -19.16 -7.39
CA LEU A 36 -0.76 -19.98 -8.56
C LEU A 36 -0.20 -21.40 -8.42
N PHE A 37 1.04 -21.53 -7.94
CA PHE A 37 1.66 -22.83 -7.71
C PHE A 37 0.90 -23.64 -6.64
N TRP A 38 0.43 -22.96 -5.58
CA TRP A 38 -0.40 -23.58 -4.55
C TRP A 38 -1.75 -24.07 -5.10
N ILE A 39 -2.43 -23.26 -5.92
CA ILE A 39 -3.68 -23.64 -6.59
C ILE A 39 -3.44 -24.83 -7.52
N LEU A 40 -2.39 -24.79 -8.34
CA LEU A 40 -2.03 -25.87 -9.24
C LEU A 40 -1.74 -27.17 -8.48
N ALA A 41 -0.92 -27.11 -7.42
CA ALA A 41 -0.64 -28.25 -6.56
C ALA A 41 -1.93 -28.80 -5.92
N SER A 42 -2.84 -27.93 -5.46
CA SER A 42 -4.13 -28.33 -4.87
C SER A 42 -5.03 -29.04 -5.88
N VAL A 43 -5.08 -28.54 -7.12
CA VAL A 43 -5.81 -29.17 -8.23
C VAL A 43 -5.20 -30.53 -8.59
N LEU A 44 -3.87 -30.61 -8.72
CA LEU A 44 -3.16 -31.85 -9.03
C LEU A 44 -3.36 -32.91 -7.93
N VAL A 45 -3.26 -32.54 -6.66
CA VAL A 45 -3.53 -33.46 -5.53
C VAL A 45 -4.99 -33.94 -5.57
N ARG A 46 -5.95 -33.08 -5.89
CA ARG A 46 -7.36 -33.48 -6.06
C ARG A 46 -7.54 -34.43 -7.24
N MET A 47 -6.92 -34.16 -8.39
CA MET A 47 -6.96 -35.05 -9.56
C MET A 47 -6.35 -36.42 -9.24
N GLN A 48 -5.18 -36.46 -8.63
CA GLN A 48 -4.51 -37.68 -8.21
C GLN A 48 -5.34 -38.46 -7.19
N ARG A 49 -5.95 -37.79 -6.20
CA ARG A 49 -6.86 -38.45 -5.24
C ARG A 49 -8.13 -38.96 -5.90
N ARG A 50 -8.73 -38.21 -6.84
CA ARG A 50 -9.88 -38.69 -7.64
C ARG A 50 -9.50 -39.91 -8.49
N ALA A 51 -8.32 -39.92 -9.10
CA ALA A 51 -7.82 -41.07 -9.85
C ALA A 51 -7.56 -42.30 -8.95
N ARG A 52 -6.97 -42.09 -7.76
CA ARG A 52 -6.80 -43.14 -6.74
C ARG A 52 -8.14 -43.67 -6.22
N LEU A 53 -9.13 -42.79 -6.03
CA LEU A 53 -10.48 -43.16 -5.61
C LEU A 53 -11.20 -43.94 -6.71
N ARG A 54 -11.11 -43.54 -7.99
CA ARG A 54 -11.64 -44.31 -9.13
C ARG A 54 -11.05 -45.73 -9.19
N ARG A 55 -9.76 -45.89 -8.84
CA ARG A 55 -9.11 -47.22 -8.73
C ARG A 55 -9.56 -47.99 -7.48
N LYS A 56 -9.87 -47.31 -6.36
CA LYS A 56 -10.32 -47.93 -5.09
C LYS A 56 -11.82 -48.20 -5.01
N THR A 57 -12.67 -47.47 -5.74
CA THR A 57 -14.12 -47.69 -5.81
C THR A 57 -14.50 -49.07 -6.33
N TRP A 58 -13.56 -49.77 -6.98
CA TRP A 58 -13.73 -51.18 -7.34
C TRP A 58 -13.60 -52.14 -6.15
N ARG A 59 -12.99 -51.74 -5.02
CA ARG A 59 -12.70 -52.64 -3.87
C ARG A 59 -13.36 -52.30 -2.54
N ARG A 60 -13.77 -51.06 -2.25
CA ARG A 60 -14.46 -50.73 -0.98
C ARG A 60 -15.48 -49.61 -1.18
N ARG A 61 -16.76 -49.93 -0.99
CA ARG A 61 -17.91 -49.05 -1.27
C ARG A 61 -18.30 -48.15 -0.07
N TYR A 62 -17.64 -48.26 1.10
CA TYR A 62 -18.10 -47.61 2.34
C TYR A 62 -16.96 -47.13 3.29
N GLU A 63 -15.85 -46.60 2.79
CA GLU A 63 -14.92 -45.86 3.67
C GLU A 63 -15.37 -44.39 3.79
N PRO A 64 -15.75 -43.90 4.99
CA PRO A 64 -16.11 -42.50 5.19
C PRO A 64 -14.90 -41.60 4.90
N TRP A 65 -15.16 -40.48 4.23
CA TRP A 65 -14.11 -39.56 3.79
C TRP A 65 -13.38 -38.99 5.02
N PRO A 66 -12.04 -39.04 5.08
CA PRO A 66 -11.31 -38.57 6.26
C PRO A 66 -11.61 -37.10 6.54
N GLU A 67 -11.96 -36.78 7.78
CA GLU A 67 -12.19 -35.41 8.21
C GLU A 67 -10.88 -34.61 8.13
N PRO A 68 -10.91 -33.37 7.61
CA PRO A 68 -9.74 -32.52 7.60
C PRO A 68 -9.31 -32.20 9.05
N PRO A 69 -8.00 -32.17 9.35
CA PRO A 69 -7.53 -31.88 10.69
C PRO A 69 -7.94 -30.46 11.10
N ARG A 70 -8.45 -30.33 12.34
CA ARG A 70 -8.80 -29.05 12.95
C ARG A 70 -7.52 -28.30 13.34
N SER A 71 -7.53 -26.98 13.18
CA SER A 71 -6.35 -26.16 13.48
C SER A 71 -6.77 -24.75 13.87
N ARG A 72 -6.69 -24.49 15.18
CA ARG A 72 -6.97 -23.17 15.76
C ARG A 72 -6.05 -22.09 15.22
N ALA A 73 -4.77 -22.41 15.02
CA ALA A 73 -3.79 -21.49 14.46
C ALA A 73 -4.20 -21.01 13.06
N LEU A 74 -4.81 -21.87 12.23
CA LEU A 74 -5.29 -21.47 10.92
C LEU A 74 -6.38 -20.40 11.00
N CYS A 75 -7.31 -20.48 11.95
CA CYS A 75 -8.36 -19.47 12.13
C CYS A 75 -7.76 -18.09 12.43
N TRP A 76 -6.73 -18.04 13.29
CA TRP A 76 -6.02 -16.81 13.62
C TRP A 76 -5.24 -16.25 12.42
N VAL A 77 -4.51 -17.10 11.71
CA VAL A 77 -3.73 -16.70 10.52
C VAL A 77 -4.65 -16.18 9.41
N LEU A 78 -5.80 -16.82 9.18
CA LEU A 78 -6.77 -16.37 8.18
C LEU A 78 -7.44 -15.06 8.60
N GLY A 79 -7.90 -14.95 9.85
CA GLY A 79 -8.56 -13.75 10.34
C GLY A 79 -7.66 -12.51 10.25
N PHE A 80 -6.42 -12.61 10.75
CA PHE A 80 -5.45 -11.52 10.63
C PHE A 80 -4.95 -11.34 9.19
N GLY A 81 -4.76 -12.43 8.43
CA GLY A 81 -4.30 -12.34 7.04
C GLY A 81 -5.26 -11.57 6.14
N ILE A 82 -6.57 -11.77 6.29
CA ILE A 82 -7.60 -11.02 5.54
C ILE A 82 -7.51 -9.53 5.89
N ALA A 83 -7.53 -9.20 7.18
CA ALA A 83 -7.49 -7.81 7.62
C ALA A 83 -6.18 -7.11 7.20
N LEU A 84 -5.03 -7.77 7.35
CA LEU A 84 -3.73 -7.24 6.94
C LEU A 84 -3.64 -7.04 5.42
N THR A 85 -4.26 -7.90 4.62
CA THR A 85 -4.30 -7.75 3.16
C THR A 85 -5.11 -6.50 2.78
N SER A 86 -6.25 -6.27 3.43
CA SER A 86 -7.05 -5.04 3.26
C SER A 86 -6.29 -3.80 3.71
N ALA A 87 -5.61 -3.87 4.85
CA ALA A 87 -4.78 -2.78 5.36
C ALA A 87 -3.70 -2.40 4.37
N ALA A 88 -2.96 -3.40 3.86
CA ALA A 88 -1.91 -3.20 2.89
C ALA A 88 -2.44 -2.49 1.65
N ALA A 89 -3.61 -2.88 1.13
CA ALA A 89 -4.25 -2.20 0.02
C ALA A 89 -4.61 -0.73 0.33
N LEU A 90 -5.23 -0.47 1.49
CA LEU A 90 -5.60 0.90 1.90
C LEU A 90 -4.37 1.80 2.08
N THR A 91 -3.28 1.27 2.64
CA THR A 91 -2.04 2.04 2.79
C THR A 91 -1.43 2.46 1.45
N GLN A 92 -1.72 1.75 0.35
CA GLN A 92 -1.27 2.19 -0.99
C GLN A 92 -2.00 3.46 -1.48
N GLY A 93 -3.20 3.74 -0.96
CA GLY A 93 -3.91 4.99 -1.22
C GLY A 93 -3.44 6.16 -0.35
N VAL A 94 -2.53 5.91 0.59
CA VAL A 94 -1.98 6.94 1.49
C VAL A 94 -0.59 7.33 0.99
N GLY A 95 -0.48 8.46 0.29
CA GLY A 95 0.81 8.91 -0.24
C GLY A 95 0.70 10.16 -1.11
N PRO A 96 1.83 10.68 -1.60
CA PRO A 96 1.81 11.66 -2.67
C PRO A 96 1.46 10.93 -3.97
N ASP A 97 0.44 11.43 -4.64
CA ASP A 97 -0.21 10.82 -5.79
C ASP A 97 -0.09 11.72 -7.03
N GLY A 98 -0.49 11.22 -8.21
CA GLY A 98 -0.45 11.99 -9.44
C GLY A 98 0.95 12.47 -9.85
N ALA A 99 1.00 13.68 -10.41
CA ALA A 99 2.23 14.32 -10.88
C ALA A 99 3.26 14.57 -9.77
N GLU A 100 2.80 14.80 -8.53
CA GLU A 100 3.67 15.03 -7.38
C GLU A 100 4.37 13.75 -6.94
N GLY A 101 3.63 12.64 -6.81
CA GLY A 101 4.20 11.34 -6.49
C GLY A 101 5.21 10.87 -7.54
N LYS A 102 4.91 11.10 -8.83
CA LYS A 102 5.83 10.81 -9.93
C LYS A 102 7.12 11.62 -9.80
N TRP A 103 7.02 12.92 -9.61
CA TRP A 103 8.17 13.82 -9.45
C TRP A 103 9.05 13.41 -8.26
N LEU A 104 8.46 13.16 -7.09
CA LEU A 104 9.19 12.69 -5.91
C LEU A 104 9.94 11.38 -6.17
N SER A 105 9.33 10.45 -6.91
CA SER A 105 9.97 9.18 -7.26
C SER A 105 11.19 9.36 -8.18
N GLU A 106 11.10 10.28 -9.13
CA GLU A 106 12.20 10.59 -10.06
C GLU A 106 13.35 11.31 -9.35
N VAL A 107 13.02 12.28 -8.49
CA VAL A 107 14.01 13.00 -7.66
C VAL A 107 14.69 12.04 -6.69
N SER A 108 13.96 11.16 -6.02
CA SER A 108 14.53 10.15 -5.11
C SER A 108 15.46 9.19 -5.84
N ARG A 109 15.08 8.69 -7.03
CA ARG A 109 15.94 7.85 -7.87
C ARG A 109 17.21 8.56 -8.34
N ALA A 110 17.15 9.87 -8.54
CA ALA A 110 18.30 10.70 -8.89
C ALA A 110 19.19 11.06 -7.67
N GLY A 111 18.89 10.53 -6.48
CA GLY A 111 19.64 10.84 -5.25
C GLY A 111 19.29 12.20 -4.64
N GLY A 112 18.10 12.72 -4.94
CA GLY A 112 17.64 14.00 -4.44
C GLY A 112 17.48 14.02 -2.93
N HIS A 113 17.71 15.19 -2.36
CA HIS A 113 17.73 15.41 -0.92
C HIS A 113 17.32 16.84 -0.60
N THR A 114 16.78 17.03 0.60
CA THR A 114 16.43 18.36 1.10
C THR A 114 17.71 19.10 1.50
N ARG A 115 17.88 20.34 1.04
CA ARG A 115 18.91 21.23 1.55
C ARG A 115 18.33 22.58 1.91
N GLU A 116 18.91 23.18 2.94
CA GLU A 116 18.72 24.58 3.23
C GLU A 116 19.46 25.45 2.20
N LEU A 117 18.71 26.26 1.47
CA LEU A 117 19.22 27.21 0.49
C LEU A 117 18.85 28.62 0.87
N ARG A 118 19.77 29.55 0.60
CA ARG A 118 19.57 30.97 0.89
C ARG A 118 18.75 31.63 -0.21
N VAL A 119 17.70 32.34 0.19
CA VAL A 119 16.83 33.12 -0.70
C VAL A 119 17.64 34.28 -1.26
N ALA A 120 17.89 34.25 -2.58
CA ALA A 120 18.64 35.30 -3.26
C ALA A 120 17.75 36.53 -3.50
N LYS A 121 16.47 36.31 -3.82
CA LYS A 121 15.48 37.36 -4.05
C LYS A 121 14.06 36.82 -3.85
N VAL A 122 13.15 37.65 -3.35
CA VAL A 122 11.70 37.38 -3.37
C VAL A 122 11.09 38.15 -4.55
N VAL A 123 10.26 37.47 -5.33
CA VAL A 123 9.63 37.98 -6.56
C VAL A 123 8.17 38.27 -6.27
N GLY A 124 7.74 39.50 -6.52
CA GLY A 124 6.37 39.94 -6.25
C GLY A 124 6.11 40.25 -4.77
N GLN A 125 4.85 40.46 -4.44
CA GLN A 125 4.39 40.59 -3.05
C GLN A 125 3.98 39.21 -2.52
N PRO A 126 4.31 38.87 -1.26
CA PRO A 126 3.80 37.66 -0.62
C PRO A 126 2.27 37.64 -0.61
N GLU A 127 1.67 36.51 -0.98
CA GLU A 127 0.23 36.31 -0.91
C GLU A 127 -0.14 35.62 0.40
N THR A 128 -1.15 36.12 1.11
CA THR A 128 -1.68 35.44 2.28
C THR A 128 -2.45 34.19 1.84
N THR A 129 -2.15 33.05 2.44
CA THR A 129 -2.87 31.80 2.14
C THR A 129 -4.20 31.69 2.88
N GLY A 130 -4.44 32.59 3.84
CA GLY A 130 -5.60 32.54 4.76
C GLY A 130 -5.51 31.44 5.82
N ALA A 131 -4.46 30.61 5.78
CA ALA A 131 -4.16 29.63 6.82
C ALA A 131 -3.35 30.27 7.95
N ARG A 132 -3.60 29.80 9.18
CA ARG A 132 -2.92 30.27 10.39
C ARG A 132 -2.39 29.06 11.14
N THR A 133 -1.08 29.05 11.42
CA THR A 133 -0.42 28.01 12.20
C THR A 133 0.25 28.68 13.39
N ASP A 134 -0.04 28.21 14.61
CA ASP A 134 0.47 28.81 15.86
C ASP A 134 0.23 30.33 15.97
N ASP A 135 -0.95 30.78 15.53
CA ASP A 135 -1.38 32.19 15.50
C ASP A 135 -0.57 33.10 14.55
N VAL A 136 0.37 32.54 13.80
CA VAL A 136 1.13 33.23 12.75
C VAL A 136 0.48 32.96 11.38
N GLU A 137 0.32 34.02 10.59
CA GLU A 137 -0.24 33.94 9.24
C GLU A 137 0.74 33.29 8.26
N GLU A 138 0.23 32.40 7.43
CA GLU A 138 1.01 31.69 6.42
C GLU A 138 0.98 32.43 5.07
N PHE A 139 2.17 32.71 4.53
CA PHE A 139 2.35 33.42 3.27
C PHE A 139 2.90 32.47 2.20
N SER A 140 2.40 32.62 0.98
CA SER A 140 2.92 32.00 -0.24
C SER A 140 3.75 33.03 -1.01
N SER A 141 5.00 32.71 -1.31
CA SER A 141 5.93 33.61 -2.01
C SER A 141 6.61 32.91 -3.18
N THR A 142 6.86 33.67 -4.25
CA THR A 142 7.74 33.23 -5.34
C THR A 142 9.15 33.75 -5.07
N ILE A 143 10.15 32.90 -5.21
CA ILE A 143 11.52 33.21 -4.81
C ILE A 143 12.52 32.81 -5.88
N VAL A 144 13.70 33.42 -5.83
CA VAL A 144 14.87 32.99 -6.59
C VAL A 144 15.91 32.48 -5.61
N VAL A 145 16.38 31.26 -5.85
CA VAL A 145 17.44 30.62 -5.06
C VAL A 145 18.60 30.22 -5.98
N THR A 146 19.81 30.22 -5.43
CA THR A 146 20.97 29.66 -6.15
C THR A 146 21.16 28.22 -5.70
N VAL A 147 21.01 27.29 -6.64
CA VAL A 147 21.03 25.85 -6.39
C VAL A 147 22.34 25.28 -6.91
N PRO A 148 23.13 24.58 -6.07
CA PRO A 148 24.40 23.98 -6.47
C PRO A 148 24.16 22.63 -7.18
N PHE A 149 23.89 22.65 -8.48
CA PHE A 149 23.85 21.42 -9.28
C PHE A 149 25.26 20.92 -9.63
N ASP A 150 25.38 19.64 -9.98
CA ASP A 150 26.66 19.03 -10.39
C ASP A 150 27.19 19.66 -11.69
N SER A 151 26.28 20.15 -12.54
CA SER A 151 26.61 20.92 -13.75
C SER A 151 27.05 22.37 -13.47
N GLY A 152 27.05 22.80 -12.22
CA GLY A 152 27.36 24.15 -11.77
C GLY A 152 26.17 24.86 -11.07
N PRO A 153 26.44 25.92 -10.29
CA PRO A 153 25.39 26.69 -9.63
C PRO A 153 24.45 27.37 -10.63
N ARG A 154 23.13 27.29 -10.38
CA ARG A 154 22.12 27.95 -11.22
C ARG A 154 21.10 28.70 -10.36
N GLN A 155 20.63 29.84 -10.86
CA GLN A 155 19.49 30.51 -10.26
C GLN A 155 18.20 29.84 -10.75
N VAL A 156 17.35 29.47 -9.80
CA VAL A 156 16.06 28.83 -10.06
C VAL A 156 14.97 29.63 -9.37
N THR A 157 13.93 29.95 -10.13
CA THR A 157 12.72 30.53 -9.58
C THR A 157 11.84 29.40 -9.05
N VAL A 158 11.47 29.48 -7.78
CA VAL A 158 10.59 28.52 -7.12
C VAL A 158 9.31 29.24 -6.73
N GLU A 159 8.19 28.78 -7.26
CA GLU A 159 6.86 29.35 -7.01
C GLU A 159 6.20 28.66 -5.82
N GLY A 160 5.29 29.38 -5.15
CA GLY A 160 4.42 28.82 -4.12
C GLY A 160 5.14 28.34 -2.86
N VAL A 161 6.26 28.96 -2.48
CA VAL A 161 6.97 28.62 -1.24
C VAL A 161 6.20 29.17 -0.06
N ARG A 162 5.72 28.27 0.81
CA ARG A 162 4.94 28.63 1.98
C ARG A 162 5.82 28.79 3.21
N THR A 163 5.63 29.89 3.94
CA THR A 163 6.31 30.13 5.22
C THR A 163 5.40 30.80 6.25
N GLN A 164 5.68 30.56 7.53
CA GLN A 164 5.10 31.33 8.64
C GLN A 164 5.71 32.74 8.64
N GLY A 165 4.88 33.74 8.38
CA GLY A 165 5.31 35.12 8.17
C GLY A 165 5.93 35.39 6.79
N GLU A 166 6.14 36.67 6.49
CA GLU A 166 6.71 37.11 5.22
C GLU A 166 8.15 36.64 5.05
N LEU A 167 8.43 36.07 3.87
CA LEU A 167 9.77 35.62 3.54
C LEU A 167 10.64 36.81 3.14
N ALA A 168 11.81 36.95 3.76
CA ALA A 168 12.78 38.00 3.46
C ALA A 168 13.97 37.48 2.66
N GLN A 169 14.58 38.36 1.87
CA GLN A 169 15.84 38.08 1.20
C GLN A 169 16.92 37.70 2.22
N GLY A 170 17.72 36.69 1.89
CA GLY A 170 18.81 36.23 2.73
C GLY A 170 18.42 35.24 3.83
N ARG A 171 17.13 34.95 4.03
CA ARG A 171 16.70 33.79 4.84
C ARG A 171 17.07 32.47 4.18
N THR A 172 17.21 31.43 4.98
CA THR A 172 17.31 30.04 4.51
C THR A 172 15.93 29.41 4.44
N ILE A 173 15.75 28.54 3.46
CA ILE A 173 14.55 27.72 3.30
C ILE A 173 14.98 26.32 2.90
N GLU A 174 14.18 25.33 3.27
CA GLU A 174 14.39 23.96 2.83
C GLU A 174 13.82 23.77 1.42
N LEU A 175 14.62 23.19 0.53
CA LEU A 175 14.20 22.85 -0.83
C LEU A 175 14.66 21.44 -1.18
N LEU A 176 13.80 20.69 -1.87
CA LEU A 176 14.08 19.35 -2.37
C LEU A 176 14.46 19.42 -3.86
N TYR A 177 15.63 18.87 -4.19
CA TYR A 177 16.12 18.76 -5.56
C TYR A 177 17.15 17.62 -5.71
N ALA A 178 17.44 17.25 -6.95
CA ALA A 178 18.50 16.31 -7.31
C ALA A 178 19.68 17.05 -7.97
N PRO A 179 20.87 17.14 -7.35
CA PRO A 179 22.02 17.86 -7.92
C PRO A 179 22.45 17.35 -9.31
N SER A 180 22.27 16.05 -9.56
CA SER A 180 22.64 15.36 -10.79
C SER A 180 21.62 15.52 -11.94
N ARG A 181 20.40 16.01 -11.64
CA ARG A 181 19.27 16.11 -12.58
C ARG A 181 18.58 17.47 -12.46
N PRO A 182 19.19 18.55 -12.98
CA PRO A 182 18.60 19.89 -12.93
C PRO A 182 17.29 20.03 -13.72
N ASP A 183 17.04 19.13 -14.67
CA ASP A 183 15.81 19.06 -15.46
C ASP A 183 14.57 18.70 -14.64
N LEU A 184 14.74 18.03 -13.49
CA LEU A 184 13.64 17.74 -12.57
C LEU A 184 13.19 19.00 -11.81
N GLY A 185 13.97 20.08 -11.84
CA GLY A 185 13.65 21.32 -11.14
C GLY A 185 13.82 21.23 -9.62
N VAL A 186 13.35 22.28 -8.95
CA VAL A 186 13.46 22.44 -7.50
C VAL A 186 12.08 22.78 -6.96
N ARG A 187 11.68 22.11 -5.88
CA ARG A 187 10.41 22.38 -5.21
C ARG A 187 10.64 22.46 -3.71
N PRO A 188 9.80 23.20 -2.96
CA PRO A 188 9.76 23.02 -1.51
C PRO A 188 9.59 21.52 -1.21
N PRO A 189 10.24 20.99 -0.15
CA PRO A 189 9.90 19.67 0.33
C PRO A 189 8.39 19.64 0.57
N VAL A 190 7.80 18.47 0.36
CA VAL A 190 6.38 18.25 0.69
C VAL A 190 6.29 18.30 2.20
N ASP A 191 6.25 19.50 2.74
CA ASP A 191 6.35 19.77 4.16
C ASP A 191 4.95 20.09 4.66
N LYS A 192 4.48 19.24 5.57
CA LYS A 192 3.44 19.51 6.57
C LYS A 192 2.18 20.22 6.09
N ASP A 193 1.77 20.07 4.83
CA ASP A 193 0.43 20.42 4.46
C ASP A 193 -0.48 19.59 5.39
N ILE A 194 -1.21 20.28 6.26
CA ILE A 194 -1.97 19.68 7.35
C ILE A 194 -2.89 18.61 6.74
N SER A 195 -3.39 18.81 5.52
CA SER A 195 -4.16 17.80 4.78
C SER A 195 -3.40 16.50 4.47
N SER A 196 -2.12 16.54 4.09
CA SER A 196 -1.31 15.35 3.75
C SER A 196 -0.68 14.69 4.97
N THR A 197 -0.32 15.48 5.99
CA THR A 197 0.33 15.00 7.22
C THR A 197 -0.70 14.59 8.27
N VAL A 198 -1.79 15.35 8.46
CA VAL A 198 -2.95 14.90 9.26
C VAL A 198 -3.64 13.73 8.57
N GLY A 199 -3.72 13.74 7.23
CA GLY A 199 -4.16 12.58 6.45
C GLY A 199 -3.34 11.33 6.78
N ARG A 200 -2.01 11.40 6.82
CA ARG A 200 -1.16 10.26 7.21
C ARG A 200 -1.20 9.94 8.72
N LEU A 201 -1.15 10.94 9.59
CA LEU A 201 -1.16 10.81 11.05
C LEU A 201 -2.50 10.31 11.58
N ILE A 202 -3.61 10.53 10.87
CA ILE A 202 -4.92 10.01 11.25
C ILE A 202 -5.23 8.73 10.46
N ALA A 203 -5.06 8.72 9.13
CA ALA A 203 -5.48 7.58 8.32
C ALA A 203 -4.62 6.34 8.60
N LEU A 204 -3.30 6.44 8.78
CA LEU A 204 -2.48 5.25 9.05
C LEU A 204 -2.82 4.62 10.41
N PRO A 205 -2.88 5.35 11.53
CA PRO A 205 -3.32 4.78 12.80
C PRO A 205 -4.75 4.25 12.74
N LEU A 206 -5.66 4.96 12.07
CA LEU A 206 -7.04 4.50 11.90
C LEU A 206 -7.11 3.18 11.10
N ILE A 207 -6.38 3.07 9.98
CA ILE A 207 -6.27 1.84 9.20
C ILE A 207 -5.74 0.72 10.10
N TRP A 208 -4.71 0.96 10.91
CA TRP A 208 -4.18 -0.06 11.82
C TRP A 208 -5.15 -0.48 12.92
N ILE A 209 -5.83 0.48 13.57
CA ILE A 209 -6.85 0.19 14.59
C ILE A 209 -7.99 -0.65 13.97
N LEU A 210 -8.50 -0.23 12.81
CA LEU A 210 -9.54 -0.97 12.08
C LEU A 210 -9.05 -2.36 11.66
N THR A 211 -7.78 -2.48 11.27
CA THR A 211 -7.17 -3.76 10.87
C THR A 211 -7.06 -4.73 12.04
N LEU A 212 -6.57 -4.26 13.19
CA LEU A 212 -6.41 -5.11 14.37
C LEU A 212 -7.78 -5.54 14.92
N THR A 213 -8.76 -4.62 14.94
CA THR A 213 -10.13 -4.93 15.39
C THR A 213 -10.85 -5.87 14.42
N ALA A 214 -10.74 -5.65 13.11
CA ALA A 214 -11.30 -6.54 12.08
C ALA A 214 -10.61 -7.91 12.08
N GLY A 215 -9.28 -7.95 12.24
CA GLY A 215 -8.50 -9.19 12.32
C GLY A 215 -8.87 -10.03 13.53
N LEU A 216 -8.94 -9.40 14.71
CA LEU A 216 -9.34 -10.06 15.96
C LEU A 216 -10.78 -10.58 15.90
N SER A 217 -11.74 -9.74 15.48
CA SER A 217 -13.15 -10.15 15.39
C SER A 217 -13.35 -11.30 14.39
N THR A 218 -12.69 -11.24 13.23
CA THR A 218 -12.74 -12.30 12.22
C THR A 218 -12.08 -13.59 12.72
N ALA A 219 -10.92 -13.51 13.36
CA ALA A 219 -10.25 -14.66 13.94
C ALA A 219 -11.11 -15.33 15.02
N VAL A 220 -11.75 -14.55 15.90
CA VAL A 220 -12.68 -15.06 16.92
C VAL A 220 -13.90 -15.71 16.27
N ALA A 221 -14.50 -15.09 15.24
CA ALA A 221 -15.63 -15.66 14.51
C ALA A 221 -15.27 -16.99 13.83
N MET A 222 -14.11 -17.06 13.17
CA MET A 222 -13.56 -18.28 12.57
C MET A 222 -13.23 -19.35 13.61
N HIS A 223 -12.70 -18.95 14.77
CA HIS A 223 -12.40 -19.87 15.86
C HIS A 223 -13.66 -20.52 16.43
N ARG A 224 -14.73 -19.75 16.62
CA ARG A 224 -16.06 -20.28 17.02
C ARG A 224 -16.65 -21.24 15.98
N ARG A 225 -16.25 -21.11 14.71
CA ARG A 225 -16.68 -21.97 13.59
C ARG A 225 -15.55 -22.88 13.09
N GLU A 226 -14.66 -23.34 13.97
CA GLU A 226 -13.47 -24.13 13.60
C GLU A 226 -13.81 -25.36 12.73
N ALA A 227 -14.94 -26.03 12.98
CA ALA A 227 -15.38 -27.16 12.16
C ALA A 227 -15.66 -26.77 10.70
N ALA A 228 -16.31 -25.63 10.47
CA ALA A 228 -16.56 -25.12 9.11
C ALA A 228 -15.24 -24.68 8.45
N VAL A 229 -14.33 -24.02 9.19
CA VAL A 229 -13.01 -23.63 8.69
C VAL A 229 -12.14 -24.86 8.35
N ALA A 230 -12.28 -25.97 9.06
CA ALA A 230 -11.62 -27.22 8.70
C ALA A 230 -12.18 -27.77 7.37
N GLN A 231 -13.49 -27.66 7.14
CA GLN A 231 -14.14 -28.12 5.91
C GLN A 231 -13.70 -27.32 4.68
N THR A 232 -13.43 -26.01 4.80
CA THR A 232 -12.91 -25.19 3.69
C THR A 232 -11.51 -25.60 3.22
N ARG A 233 -10.80 -26.47 3.95
CA ARG A 233 -9.56 -27.11 3.45
C ARG A 233 -9.81 -28.04 2.27
N ARG A 234 -11.06 -28.49 2.08
CA ARG A 234 -11.44 -29.30 0.93
C ARG A 234 -11.65 -28.37 -0.25
N PHE A 235 -10.69 -28.37 -1.18
CA PHE A 235 -10.81 -27.57 -2.40
C PHE A 235 -12.02 -28.02 -3.22
N GLU A 236 -13.00 -27.15 -3.33
CA GLU A 236 -14.18 -27.29 -4.17
C GLU A 236 -14.15 -26.22 -5.27
N PRO A 237 -14.01 -26.60 -6.56
CA PRO A 237 -13.79 -25.64 -7.63
C PRO A 237 -14.84 -24.53 -7.70
N TRP A 238 -16.12 -24.87 -7.53
CA TRP A 238 -17.24 -23.93 -7.61
C TRP A 238 -17.27 -22.91 -6.45
N VAL A 239 -16.63 -23.24 -5.32
CA VAL A 239 -16.49 -22.35 -4.16
C VAL A 239 -15.19 -21.56 -4.25
N HIS A 240 -14.09 -22.23 -4.55
CA HIS A 240 -12.74 -21.69 -4.42
C HIS A 240 -12.26 -20.92 -5.66
N LEU A 241 -12.70 -21.30 -6.87
CA LEU A 241 -12.30 -20.57 -8.09
C LEU A 241 -12.92 -19.16 -8.14
N PRO A 242 -14.21 -18.94 -7.83
CA PRO A 242 -14.75 -17.58 -7.76
C PRO A 242 -14.08 -16.74 -6.66
N ALA A 243 -13.81 -17.33 -5.49
CA ALA A 243 -13.08 -16.66 -4.43
C ALA A 243 -11.66 -16.27 -4.87
N ALA A 244 -10.94 -17.17 -5.56
CA ALA A 244 -9.63 -16.88 -6.13
C ALA A 244 -9.70 -15.77 -7.20
N LEU A 245 -10.73 -15.78 -8.05
CA LEU A 245 -10.94 -14.74 -9.04
C LEU A 245 -11.15 -13.36 -8.40
N LEU A 246 -11.95 -13.27 -7.33
CA LEU A 246 -12.13 -12.03 -6.58
C LEU A 246 -10.80 -11.49 -6.03
N LEU A 247 -9.97 -12.36 -5.46
CA LEU A 247 -8.65 -12.00 -4.96
C LEU A 247 -7.72 -11.55 -6.08
N VAL A 248 -7.75 -12.20 -7.25
CA VAL A 248 -6.97 -11.78 -8.43
C VAL A 248 -7.44 -10.42 -8.93
N CYS A 249 -8.75 -10.17 -9.02
CA CYS A 249 -9.29 -8.86 -9.37
C CYS A 249 -8.80 -7.78 -8.39
N GLY A 250 -8.83 -8.07 -7.08
CA GLY A 250 -8.30 -7.17 -6.06
C GLY A 250 -6.82 -6.86 -6.25
N ALA A 251 -6.00 -7.89 -6.49
CA ALA A 251 -4.58 -7.72 -6.78
C ALA A 251 -4.33 -6.87 -8.04
N LEU A 252 -5.13 -7.06 -9.10
CA LEU A 252 -5.05 -6.27 -10.32
C LEU A 252 -5.41 -4.80 -10.09
N LEU A 253 -6.38 -4.50 -9.20
CA LEU A 253 -6.71 -3.13 -8.80
C LEU A 253 -5.56 -2.42 -8.07
N VAL A 254 -4.66 -3.17 -7.43
CA VAL A 254 -3.48 -2.59 -6.77
C VAL A 254 -2.37 -2.25 -7.75
N VAL A 255 -2.31 -2.91 -8.93
CA VAL A 255 -1.22 -2.70 -9.90
C VAL A 255 -1.06 -1.23 -10.29
N PRO A 256 -2.11 -0.47 -10.67
CA PRO A 256 -1.97 0.95 -10.99
C PRO A 256 -1.44 1.81 -9.83
N LEU A 257 -1.77 1.46 -8.58
CA LEU A 257 -1.27 2.18 -7.38
C LEU A 257 0.24 2.06 -7.23
N LEU A 258 0.81 0.97 -7.73
CA LEU A 258 2.23 0.66 -7.66
C LEU A 258 3.02 1.21 -8.84
N THR A 259 2.41 1.23 -10.02
CA THR A 259 3.11 1.56 -11.27
C THR A 259 2.81 2.96 -11.79
N GLY A 260 1.65 3.54 -11.45
CA GLY A 260 1.08 4.64 -12.22
C GLY A 260 0.91 5.99 -11.51
N PHE A 261 1.12 6.06 -10.19
CA PHE A 261 0.80 7.25 -9.39
C PHE A 261 -0.55 7.88 -9.81
N PRO A 262 -1.67 7.14 -9.73
CA PRO A 262 -2.97 7.69 -10.10
C PRO A 262 -3.29 8.90 -9.22
N ASP A 263 -4.16 9.79 -9.70
CA ASP A 263 -4.65 10.92 -8.90
C ASP A 263 -5.32 10.40 -7.62
N THR A 264 -5.27 11.19 -6.54
CA THR A 264 -5.65 10.76 -5.18
C THR A 264 -7.03 10.11 -5.11
N GLY A 265 -8.06 10.69 -5.74
CA GLY A 265 -9.42 10.13 -5.73
C GLY A 265 -9.50 8.76 -6.42
N THR A 266 -8.81 8.60 -7.55
CA THR A 266 -8.70 7.32 -8.26
C THR A 266 -7.88 6.33 -7.44
N GLY A 267 -6.79 6.78 -6.80
CA GLY A 267 -5.96 5.99 -5.91
C GLY A 267 -6.75 5.37 -4.76
N TRP A 268 -7.53 6.18 -4.04
CA TRP A 268 -8.42 5.71 -2.97
C TRP A 268 -9.49 4.74 -3.46
N SER A 269 -10.10 5.02 -4.62
CA SER A 269 -11.15 4.15 -5.18
C SER A 269 -10.60 2.75 -5.49
N LEU A 270 -9.42 2.66 -6.10
CA LEU A 270 -8.73 1.40 -6.38
C LEU A 270 -8.30 0.70 -5.08
N ALA A 271 -7.79 1.44 -4.10
CA ALA A 271 -7.36 0.92 -2.80
C ALA A 271 -8.53 0.31 -2.02
N ILE A 272 -9.68 1.00 -1.95
CA ILE A 272 -10.91 0.50 -1.33
C ILE A 272 -11.42 -0.74 -2.06
N GLY A 273 -11.48 -0.69 -3.40
CA GLY A 273 -11.92 -1.82 -4.22
C GLY A 273 -11.07 -3.07 -3.96
N SER A 274 -9.75 -2.92 -3.94
CA SER A 274 -8.81 -3.98 -3.57
C SER A 274 -9.03 -4.47 -2.14
N ALA A 275 -9.15 -3.55 -1.18
CA ALA A 275 -9.29 -3.88 0.23
C ALA A 275 -10.56 -4.66 0.56
N LEU A 276 -11.63 -4.52 -0.23
CA LEU A 276 -12.87 -5.28 -0.08
C LEU A 276 -12.77 -6.72 -0.59
N THR A 277 -11.86 -7.02 -1.52
CA THR A 277 -11.80 -8.34 -2.17
C THR A 277 -11.54 -9.52 -1.23
N PRO A 278 -10.69 -9.44 -0.18
CA PRO A 278 -10.51 -10.53 0.77
C PRO A 278 -11.79 -10.83 1.57
N TRP A 279 -12.56 -9.79 1.88
CA TRP A 279 -13.84 -9.92 2.59
C TRP A 279 -14.93 -10.52 1.71
N LEU A 280 -15.01 -10.09 0.45
CA LEU A 280 -15.93 -10.66 -0.53
C LEU A 280 -15.61 -12.12 -0.81
N ALA A 281 -14.33 -12.47 -0.94
CA ALA A 281 -13.89 -13.85 -1.10
C ALA A 281 -14.24 -14.70 0.13
N LEU A 282 -14.03 -14.18 1.34
CA LEU A 282 -14.42 -14.85 2.57
C LEU A 282 -15.94 -15.06 2.66
N ALA A 283 -16.73 -14.02 2.39
CA ALA A 283 -18.19 -14.08 2.41
C ALA A 283 -18.73 -15.08 1.39
N TRP A 284 -18.13 -15.14 0.20
CA TRP A 284 -18.46 -16.13 -0.82
C TRP A 284 -18.24 -17.56 -0.30
N VAL A 285 -17.05 -17.83 0.25
CA VAL A 285 -16.71 -19.16 0.80
C VAL A 285 -17.64 -19.52 1.96
N ALA A 286 -17.92 -18.58 2.86
CA ALA A 286 -18.80 -18.81 4.01
C ALA A 286 -20.28 -19.03 3.63
N ARG A 287 -20.71 -18.53 2.47
CA ARG A 287 -22.07 -18.71 1.96
C ARG A 287 -22.24 -20.02 1.17
N THR A 288 -21.18 -20.48 0.51
CA THR A 288 -21.25 -21.58 -0.47
C THR A 288 -20.60 -22.88 -0.01
N GLY A 289 -19.82 -22.86 1.07
CA GLY A 289 -19.29 -24.04 1.76
C GLY A 289 -20.04 -24.33 3.04
#